data_AF-A0A661R4B5-F1
#
_entry.id   AF-A0A661R4B5-F1
#
_cell.length_a   1.000
_cell.length_b   1.000
_cell.length_c   1.000
_cell.angle_alpha   90.00
_cell.angle_beta   90.00
_cell.angle_gamma   90.00
#
_symmetry.space_group_name_H-M   'P 1'
#
loop_
_entity.id
_entity.type
_entity.pdbx_description
1 polymer ?
#
loop_
_entity_poly.entity_id
_entity_poly.type
_entity_poly.pdbx_seq_one_letter_code
_entity_poly.pdbx_strand_id
1 'polypeptide(L)'
;MSNTQIGPLIYTFFEDQLKCQKGLRPASIRSYRDALQLFLLFVAEDTQRKLTRLSLTDLTGERVRRFLRFLEQKRHNQIRTRNHRLAAIRTFFEYLATREPMMLAEAQQVAAIPVKRSSPPQTLYLE
;
A
#
# COMPACT_ATOMS: atom_id res chain seq x y z
N MET A 1 -13.67 20.73 11.55
CA MET A 1 -12.62 19.78 11.12
C MET A 1 -13.15 19.07 9.89
N SER A 2 -12.56 19.32 8.72
CA SER A 2 -12.94 18.63 7.48
C SER A 2 -12.79 17.13 7.70
N ASN A 3 -13.89 16.40 7.60
CA ASN A 3 -13.90 14.94 7.71
C ASN A 3 -13.27 14.37 6.43
N THR A 4 -11.93 14.31 6.39
CA THR A 4 -11.23 13.83 5.20
C THR A 4 -11.53 12.35 5.00
N GLN A 5 -12.33 12.08 3.98
CA GLN A 5 -12.73 10.73 3.62
C GLN A 5 -11.61 10.04 2.83
N ILE A 6 -11.40 8.75 3.08
CA ILE A 6 -10.41 7.95 2.37
C ILE A 6 -10.73 7.89 0.86
N GLY A 7 -12.01 7.81 0.49
CA GLY A 7 -12.45 7.62 -0.90
C GLY A 7 -11.88 8.66 -1.89
N PRO A 8 -12.10 9.96 -1.66
CA PRO A 8 -11.51 11.03 -2.46
C PRO A 8 -9.98 10.95 -2.54
N LEU A 9 -9.28 10.67 -1.43
CA LEU A 9 -7.82 10.54 -1.41
C LEU A 9 -7.32 9.36 -2.25
N ILE A 10 -8.02 8.23 -2.23
CA ILE A 10 -7.70 7.07 -3.09
C ILE A 10 -7.90 7.45 -4.56
N TYR A 11 -9.00 8.12 -4.89
CA TYR A 11 -9.27 8.55 -6.26
C TYR A 11 -8.16 9.46 -6.79
N THR A 12 -7.81 10.51 -6.04
CA THR A 12 -6.77 11.46 -6.42
C THR A 12 -5.37 10.83 -6.40
N PHE A 13 -5.12 9.82 -5.56
CA PHE A 13 -3.90 9.04 -5.63
C PHE A 13 -3.75 8.33 -6.99
N PHE A 14 -4.80 7.68 -7.50
CA PHE A 14 -4.71 6.98 -8.77
C PHE A 14 -4.72 7.93 -9.98
N GLU A 15 -5.68 8.85 -10.04
CA GLU A 15 -5.90 9.69 -11.23
C GLU A 15 -4.92 10.86 -11.34
N ASP A 16 -4.55 11.48 -10.23
CA ASP A 16 -3.61 12.62 -10.24
C ASP A 16 -2.18 12.14 -9.94
N GLN A 17 -1.94 11.54 -8.76
CA GLN A 17 -0.58 11.23 -8.34
C GLN A 17 0.11 10.18 -9.23
N LEU A 18 -0.50 9.01 -9.42
CA LEU A 18 0.15 7.91 -10.14
C LEU A 18 0.12 8.11 -11.65
N LYS A 19 -1.01 8.58 -12.18
CA LYS A 19 -1.23 8.72 -13.63
C LYS A 19 -0.67 10.03 -14.17
N CYS A 20 -1.04 11.19 -13.62
CA CYS A 20 -0.62 12.48 -14.15
C CYS A 20 0.77 12.89 -13.68
N GLN A 21 1.05 12.84 -12.38
CA GLN A 21 2.33 13.33 -11.83
C GLN A 21 3.48 12.34 -12.03
N LYS A 22 3.27 11.05 -11.73
CA LYS A 22 4.31 10.02 -11.89
C LYS A 22 4.35 9.37 -13.28
N GLY A 23 3.35 9.58 -14.13
CA GLY A 23 3.33 9.03 -15.49
C GLY A 23 3.41 7.50 -15.55
N LEU A 24 2.88 6.78 -14.55
CA LEU A 24 3.04 5.34 -14.48
C LEU A 24 2.27 4.61 -15.59
N ARG A 25 2.88 3.55 -16.13
CA ARG A 25 2.23 2.69 -17.14
C ARG A 25 0.96 2.04 -16.56
N PRO A 26 -0.08 1.76 -17.37
CA PRO A 26 -1.32 1.15 -16.90
C PRO A 26 -1.13 -0.15 -16.11
N ALA A 27 -0.16 -0.99 -16.47
CA ALA A 27 0.16 -2.22 -15.74
C ALA A 27 0.68 -1.94 -14.33
N SER A 28 1.48 -0.88 -14.14
CA SER A 28 1.94 -0.46 -12.82
C SER A 28 0.79 0.08 -11.98
N ILE A 29 -0.07 0.93 -12.55
CA ILE A 29 -1.26 1.45 -11.87
C ILE A 29 -2.17 0.31 -11.40
N ARG A 30 -2.44 -0.70 -12.25
CA ARG A 30 -3.20 -1.90 -11.87
C ARG A 30 -2.57 -2.61 -10.68
N SER A 31 -1.25 -2.77 -10.69
CA SER A 31 -0.55 -3.42 -9.59
C SER A 31 -0.66 -2.65 -8.26
N TYR A 32 -0.64 -1.31 -8.31
CA TYR A 32 -0.87 -0.47 -7.14
C TYR A 32 -2.31 -0.58 -6.64
N ARG A 33 -3.29 -0.60 -7.54
CA ARG A 33 -4.71 -0.82 -7.21
C ARG A 33 -4.92 -2.16 -6.52
N ASP A 34 -4.37 -3.23 -7.07
CA ASP A 34 -4.54 -4.57 -6.51
C ASP A 34 -3.81 -4.72 -5.16
N ALA A 35 -2.72 -3.96 -4.93
CA ALA A 35 -2.06 -3.87 -3.63
C ALA A 35 -2.93 -3.13 -2.60
N LEU A 36 -3.43 -1.96 -2.97
CA LEU A 36 -4.21 -1.11 -2.08
C LEU A 36 -5.58 -1.73 -1.75
N GLN A 37 -6.28 -2.31 -2.74
CA GLN A 37 -7.54 -3.01 -2.53
C GLN A 37 -7.38 -4.14 -1.51
N LEU A 38 -6.34 -4.97 -1.67
CA LEU A 38 -6.10 -6.09 -0.76
C LEU A 38 -5.74 -5.61 0.65
N PHE A 39 -4.98 -4.52 0.77
CA PHE A 39 -4.68 -3.91 2.07
C PHE A 39 -5.94 -3.36 2.75
N LEU A 40 -6.81 -2.64 2.03
CA LEU A 40 -8.02 -2.07 2.62
C LEU A 40 -9.02 -3.15 3.03
N LEU A 41 -9.15 -4.23 2.26
CA LEU A 41 -9.94 -5.39 2.65
C LEU A 41 -9.39 -6.05 3.92
N PHE A 42 -8.07 -6.20 4.01
CA PHE A 42 -7.41 -6.68 5.23
C PHE A 42 -7.69 -5.77 6.42
N VAL A 43 -7.59 -4.44 6.27
CA VAL A 43 -7.87 -3.49 7.37
C VAL A 43 -9.34 -3.52 7.79
N ALA A 44 -10.27 -3.67 6.84
CA ALA A 44 -11.70 -3.82 7.12
C ALA A 44 -11.97 -5.07 7.98
N GLU A 45 -11.38 -6.21 7.61
CA GLU A 45 -11.43 -7.44 8.41
C GLU A 45 -10.76 -7.25 9.79
N ASP A 46 -9.57 -6.65 9.83
CA ASP A 46 -8.81 -6.44 11.05
C ASP A 46 -9.53 -5.54 12.07
N THR A 47 -10.26 -4.55 11.59
CA THR A 47 -11.03 -3.60 12.41
C THR A 47 -12.46 -4.05 12.67
N GLN A 48 -12.91 -5.15 12.05
CA GLN A 48 -14.30 -5.62 12.05
C GLN A 48 -15.27 -4.51 11.58
N ARG A 49 -14.85 -3.75 10.56
CA ARG A 49 -15.64 -2.66 9.96
C ARG A 49 -15.93 -2.95 8.50
N LYS A 50 -17.02 -2.38 8.00
CA LYS A 50 -17.27 -2.34 6.55
C LYS A 50 -16.18 -1.50 5.88
N LEU A 51 -15.75 -1.91 4.68
CA LEU A 51 -14.78 -1.16 3.86
C LEU A 51 -15.18 0.32 3.69
N THR A 52 -16.46 0.59 3.49
CA THR A 52 -17.02 1.95 3.33
C THR A 52 -17.02 2.80 4.60
N ARG A 53 -16.69 2.21 5.76
CA ARG A 53 -16.59 2.90 7.06
C ARG A 53 -15.15 3.03 7.56
N LEU A 54 -14.17 2.65 6.76
CA LEU A 54 -12.77 2.88 7.10
C LEU A 54 -12.46 4.38 7.14
N SER A 55 -11.66 4.76 8.13
CA SER A 55 -11.16 6.11 8.36
C SER A 55 -9.63 6.14 8.28
N LEU A 56 -9.05 7.33 8.10
CA LEU A 56 -7.59 7.48 8.07
C LEU A 56 -6.91 6.92 9.33
N THR A 57 -7.57 7.01 10.48
CA THR A 57 -7.08 6.42 11.76
C THR A 57 -7.01 4.90 11.76
N ASP A 58 -7.71 4.23 10.82
CA ASP A 58 -7.59 2.80 10.64
C ASP A 58 -6.33 2.42 9.85
N LEU A 59 -5.70 3.36 9.13
CA LEU A 59 -4.51 3.12 8.30
C LEU A 59 -3.23 3.35 9.11
N THR A 60 -2.76 2.32 9.81
CA THR A 60 -1.57 2.43 10.68
C THR A 60 -0.40 1.58 10.20
N GLY A 61 0.82 1.99 10.55
CA GLY A 61 2.04 1.24 10.29
C GLY A 61 2.02 -0.16 10.91
N GLU A 62 1.38 -0.35 12.06
CA GLU A 62 1.20 -1.68 12.64
C GLU A 62 0.30 -2.56 11.77
N ARG A 63 -0.81 -2.02 11.25
CA ARG A 63 -1.65 -2.77 10.31
C ARG A 63 -0.93 -3.07 9.00
N VAL A 64 -0.04 -2.21 8.54
CA VAL A 64 0.84 -2.55 7.40
C VAL A 64 1.77 -3.72 7.75
N ARG A 65 2.40 -3.73 8.94
CA ARG A 65 3.24 -4.87 9.38
C ARG A 65 2.44 -6.17 9.45
N ARG A 66 1.23 -6.13 10.03
CA ARG A 66 0.30 -7.28 10.11
C ARG A 66 -0.14 -7.74 8.72
N PHE A 67 -0.46 -6.82 7.83
CA PHE A 67 -0.81 -7.10 6.44
C PHE A 67 0.33 -7.85 5.72
N LEU A 68 1.57 -7.40 5.86
CA LEU A 68 2.71 -8.07 5.24
C LEU A 68 2.90 -9.49 5.78
N ARG A 69 2.70 -9.73 7.09
CA ARG A 69 2.70 -11.08 7.66
C ARG A 69 1.57 -11.92 7.08
N PHE A 70 0.36 -11.37 6.96
CA PHE A 70 -0.79 -12.03 6.35
C PHE A 70 -0.51 -12.46 4.89
N LEU A 71 0.13 -11.61 4.08
CA LEU A 71 0.47 -11.94 2.70
C LEU A 71 1.36 -13.20 2.62
N GLU A 72 2.30 -13.36 3.54
CA GLU A 72 3.22 -14.49 3.56
C GLU A 72 2.55 -15.75 4.13
N GLN A 73 1.86 -15.61 5.27
CA GLN A 73 1.37 -16.76 6.04
C GLN A 73 0.05 -17.33 5.50
N LYS A 74 -0.85 -16.47 5.03
CA LYS A 74 -2.21 -16.88 4.62
C LYS A 74 -2.37 -16.91 3.11
N ARG A 75 -1.64 -16.06 2.38
CA ARG A 75 -1.69 -16.03 0.91
C ARG A 75 -0.50 -16.67 0.24
N HIS A 76 0.49 -17.14 1.01
CA HIS A 76 1.71 -17.78 0.51
C HIS A 76 2.43 -16.96 -0.57
N ASN A 77 2.32 -15.63 -0.51
CA ASN A 77 3.00 -14.76 -1.45
C ASN A 77 4.51 -14.84 -1.22
N GLN A 78 5.26 -14.99 -2.32
CA GLN A 78 6.71 -14.92 -2.28
C GLN A 78 7.20 -13.53 -1.84
N ILE A 79 8.44 -13.47 -1.34
CA ILE A 79 9.10 -12.26 -0.87
C ILE A 79 9.06 -11.13 -1.90
N ARG A 80 9.26 -11.44 -3.19
CA ARG A 80 9.20 -10.46 -4.28
C ARG A 80 7.83 -9.79 -4.37
N THR A 81 6.75 -10.57 -4.33
CA THR A 81 5.37 -10.07 -4.36
C THR A 81 5.04 -9.26 -3.10
N ARG A 82 5.50 -9.71 -1.93
CA ARG A 82 5.37 -8.96 -0.67
C ARG A 82 6.04 -7.59 -0.77
N ASN A 83 7.29 -7.54 -1.23
CA ASN A 83 8.05 -6.29 -1.33
C ASN A 83 7.44 -5.33 -2.36
N HIS A 84 6.95 -5.86 -3.49
CA HIS A 84 6.25 -5.05 -4.48
C HIS A 84 4.98 -4.40 -3.92
N ARG A 85 4.19 -5.16 -3.16
CA ARG A 85 3.02 -4.61 -2.44
C ARG A 85 3.42 -3.59 -1.38
N LEU A 86 4.51 -3.83 -0.64
CA LEU A 86 5.05 -2.84 0.32
C LEU A 86 5.44 -1.53 -0.37
N ALA A 87 6.05 -1.57 -1.56
CA ALA A 87 6.41 -0.36 -2.31
C ALA A 87 5.18 0.48 -2.70
N ALA A 88 4.10 -0.18 -3.15
CA ALA A 88 2.83 0.49 -3.44
C ALA A 88 2.22 1.13 -2.18
N ILE A 89 2.20 0.40 -1.06
CA ILE A 89 1.67 0.92 0.22
C ILE A 89 2.52 2.09 0.75
N ARG A 90 3.85 2.01 0.70
CA ARG A 90 4.73 3.13 1.06
C ARG A 90 4.42 4.39 0.26
N THR A 91 4.29 4.24 -1.06
CA THR A 91 3.97 5.36 -1.96
C THR A 91 2.61 5.98 -1.62
N PHE A 92 1.63 5.16 -1.23
CA PHE A 92 0.33 5.67 -0.80
C PHE A 92 0.40 6.41 0.55
N PHE A 93 1.14 5.88 1.53
CA PHE A 93 1.30 6.55 2.83
C PHE A 93 2.07 7.88 2.72
N GLU A 94 3.10 7.93 1.87
CA GLU A 94 3.79 9.18 1.54
C GLU A 94 2.83 10.20 0.92
N TYR A 95 2.00 9.78 -0.03
CA TYR A 95 0.95 10.61 -0.60
C TYR A 95 -0.07 11.08 0.44
N LEU A 96 -0.48 10.22 1.38
CA LEU A 96 -1.39 10.62 2.45
C LEU A 96 -0.77 11.72 3.33
N ALA A 97 0.51 11.60 3.68
CA ALA A 97 1.20 12.58 4.52
C ALA A 97 1.34 13.97 3.88
N THR A 98 1.36 14.07 2.53
CA THR A 98 1.39 15.37 1.84
C THR A 98 0.04 16.07 1.81
N ARG A 99 -1.06 15.33 2.01
CA ARG A 99 -2.43 15.86 2.01
C ARG A 99 -2.99 16.02 3.43
N GLU A 100 -2.60 15.13 4.33
CA GLU A 100 -3.10 15.04 5.69
C GLU A 100 -1.93 14.93 6.69
N PRO A 101 -1.52 16.03 7.33
CA PRO A 101 -0.37 16.06 8.25
C PRO A 101 -0.46 15.06 9.40
N MET A 102 -1.69 14.71 9.85
CA MET A 102 -1.91 13.69 10.88
C MET A 102 -1.41 12.29 10.46
N MET A 103 -1.26 12.03 9.16
CA MET A 103 -0.74 10.78 8.63
C MET A 103 0.79 10.71 8.60
N LEU A 104 1.51 11.80 8.91
CA LEU A 104 2.96 11.87 8.80
C LEU A 104 3.67 10.82 9.67
N ALA A 105 3.23 10.66 10.93
CA ALA A 105 3.79 9.67 11.85
C ALA A 105 3.61 8.24 11.31
N GLU A 106 2.43 7.92 10.79
CA GLU A 106 2.15 6.61 10.20
C GLU A 106 2.94 6.38 8.92
N ALA A 107 3.11 7.41 8.09
CA ALA A 107 3.94 7.33 6.89
C ALA A 107 5.41 7.04 7.20
N GLN A 108 5.97 7.69 8.23
CA GLN A 108 7.33 7.41 8.71
C GLN A 108 7.47 5.96 9.21
N GLN A 109 6.48 5.46 9.96
CA GLN A 109 6.45 4.08 10.42
C GLN A 109 6.44 3.08 9.25
N VAL A 110 5.63 3.34 8.22
CA VAL A 110 5.55 2.50 7.02
C VAL A 110 6.82 2.58 6.18
N ALA A 111 7.42 3.77 6.04
CA ALA A 111 8.70 3.95 5.36
C ALA A 111 9.81 3.12 6.03
N ALA A 112 9.83 3.04 7.36
CA ALA A 112 10.82 2.29 8.13
C ALA A 112 10.70 0.75 8.00
N ILE A 113 9.61 0.20 7.45
CA ILE A 113 9.43 -1.26 7.33
C ILE A 113 10.42 -1.84 6.31
N PRO A 114 11.34 -2.74 6.68
CA PRO A 114 12.34 -3.24 5.74
C PRO A 114 11.74 -4.11 4.62
N VAL A 115 12.35 -4.02 3.45
CA VAL A 115 12.17 -5.02 2.38
C VAL A 115 12.88 -6.31 2.79
N LYS A 116 12.26 -7.46 2.51
CA LYS A 116 12.92 -8.76 2.75
C LYS A 116 13.86 -9.07 1.58
N ARG A 117 15.01 -9.67 1.83
CA ARG A 117 15.91 -10.09 0.75
C ARG A 117 15.28 -11.23 -0.05
N SER A 118 15.28 -11.13 -1.37
CA SER A 118 14.91 -12.22 -2.29
C SER A 118 16.12 -12.61 -3.11
N SER A 119 16.26 -13.90 -3.43
CA SER A 119 17.26 -14.35 -4.40
C SER A 119 17.09 -13.60 -5.71
N PRO A 120 18.19 -13.21 -6.38
CA PRO A 120 18.11 -12.62 -7.71
C PRO A 120 17.41 -13.59 -8.68
N PRO A 121 16.73 -13.06 -9.71
CA PRO A 121 16.18 -13.91 -10.77
C PRO A 121 17.30 -14.80 -11.34
N GLN A 122 16.98 -16.04 -11.69
CA GLN A 122 17.93 -16.91 -12.37
C GLN A 122 18.37 -16.23 -13.67
N THR A 123 19.67 -15.99 -13.81
CA THR A 123 20.26 -15.47 -15.04
C THR A 123 20.20 -16.60 -16.07
N LEU A 124 19.23 -16.57 -16.98
CA LEU A 124 19.32 -17.34 -18.22
C LEU A 124 20.27 -16.59 -19.15
N TYR A 125 21.44 -17.18 -19.41
CA TYR A 125 22.25 -16.77 -20.54
C TYR A 125 21.58 -17.30 -21.82
N LEU A 126 21.43 -16.44 -22.83
CA LEU A 126 21.11 -16.88 -24.18
C LEU A 126 22.38 -17.52 -24.74
N GLU A 127 22.31 -18.79 -25.14
CA GLU A 127 23.36 -19.44 -25.94
C GLU A 127 23.32 -18.97 -27.39
#